data_AF-A0A1V4PEA5-F1
#
_entry.id   AF-A0A1V4PEA5-F1
#
_cell.length_a   1.000
_cell.length_b   1.000
_cell.length_c   1.000
_cell.angle_alpha   90.00
_cell.angle_beta   90.00
_cell.angle_gamma   90.00
#
_symmetry.space_group_name_H-M   'P 1'
#
loop_
_entity.id
_entity.type
_entity.pdbx_description
1 polymer ?
#
loop_
_entity_poly.entity_id
_entity_poly.type
_entity_poly.pdbx_seq_one_letter_code
_entity_poly.pdbx_strand_id
1 'polypeptide(L)'
;MTPADTTMDPDPAVVAAAMDDVATAGRELAAVKRSGAVGALDRAQRELQSAVDAARELGAGWGQIGAALGIARGNAYQRFRKKSFGWPAR
;
A
#
# COMPACT_ATOMS: atom_id res chain seq x y z
N MET A 1 29.29 -13.74 23.00
CA MET A 1 28.94 -12.46 22.34
C MET A 1 28.01 -12.79 21.20
N THR A 2 26.71 -12.82 21.47
CA THR A 2 25.68 -13.10 20.46
C THR A 2 25.48 -11.80 19.69
N PRO A 3 25.62 -11.75 18.35
CA PRO A 3 25.17 -10.57 17.63
C PRO A 3 23.68 -10.48 17.88
N ALA A 4 23.26 -9.36 18.48
CA ALA A 4 21.86 -9.02 18.55
C ALA A 4 21.33 -9.10 17.12
N ASP A 5 20.37 -9.98 16.92
CA ASP A 5 19.50 -10.00 15.76
C ASP A 5 18.96 -8.57 15.61
N THR A 6 19.67 -7.77 14.82
CA THR A 6 19.33 -6.39 14.56
C THR A 6 18.25 -6.53 13.52
N THR A 7 17.02 -6.75 13.98
CA THR A 7 15.84 -6.42 13.21
C THR A 7 15.98 -4.93 12.91
N MET A 8 16.64 -4.58 11.80
CA MET A 8 16.75 -3.20 11.36
C MET A 8 15.33 -2.78 11.01
N ASP A 9 14.66 -2.13 11.96
CA ASP A 9 13.46 -1.37 11.67
C ASP A 9 13.81 -0.48 10.45
N PRO A 10 12.99 -0.51 9.39
CA PRO A 10 13.29 0.23 8.19
C PRO A 10 13.47 1.71 8.54
N ASP A 11 14.48 2.34 7.93
CA ASP A 11 14.79 3.75 8.15
C ASP A 11 13.50 4.57 7.99
N PRO A 12 13.12 5.41 8.97
CA PRO A 12 11.89 6.19 8.90
C PRO A 12 11.80 7.06 7.63
N ALA A 13 12.93 7.49 7.07
CA ALA A 13 12.95 8.22 5.80
C ALA A 13 12.52 7.34 4.60
N VAL A 14 12.88 6.06 4.61
CA VAL A 14 12.48 5.09 3.57
C VAL A 14 10.98 4.81 3.68
N VAL A 15 10.45 4.67 4.89
CA VAL A 15 9.01 4.52 5.10
C VAL A 15 8.24 5.76 4.64
N ALA A 16 8.76 6.96 4.92
CA ALA A 16 8.16 8.21 4.48
C ALA A 16 8.11 8.31 2.94
N ALA A 17 9.20 7.99 2.24
CA ALA A 17 9.22 7.98 0.78
C ALA A 17 8.19 6.99 0.19
N ALA A 18 8.09 5.78 0.75
CA ALA A 18 7.07 4.81 0.32
C ALA A 18 5.63 5.30 0.57
N MET A 19 5.41 6.08 1.63
CA MET A 19 4.13 6.72 1.91
C MET A 19 3.80 7.84 0.92
N ASP A 20 4.80 8.58 0.44
CA ASP A 20 4.64 9.57 -0.63
C ASP A 20 4.28 8.91 -1.97
N ASP A 21 4.84 7.74 -2.26
CA ASP A 21 4.46 6.93 -3.43
C ASP A 21 3.00 6.47 -3.35
N VAL A 22 2.54 6.00 -2.18
CA VAL A 22 1.13 5.65 -1.93
C VAL A 22 0.22 6.85 -2.18
N ALA A 23 0.59 8.02 -1.66
CA ALA A 23 -0.20 9.23 -1.85
C ALA A 23 -0.26 9.67 -3.32
N THR A 24 0.85 9.53 -4.05
CA THR A 24 0.95 9.86 -5.47
C THR A 24 0.09 8.94 -6.32
N ALA A 25 0.25 7.62 -6.18
CA ALA A 25 -0.55 6.65 -6.91
C ALA A 25 -2.06 6.77 -6.58
N GLY A 26 -2.39 7.13 -5.33
CA GLY A 26 -3.77 7.41 -4.91
C GLY A 26 -4.39 8.59 -5.67
N ARG A 27 -3.64 9.69 -5.82
CA ARG A 27 -4.07 10.87 -6.59
C ARG A 27 -4.21 10.56 -8.08
N GLU A 28 -3.28 9.79 -8.65
CA GLU A 28 -3.34 9.37 -10.05
C GLU A 28 -4.56 8.51 -10.33
N LEU A 29 -4.84 7.50 -9.50
CA LEU A 29 -6.05 6.69 -9.63
C LEU A 29 -7.31 7.56 -9.53
N ALA A 30 -7.34 8.55 -8.64
CA ALA A 30 -8.46 9.48 -8.53
C ALA A 30 -8.59 10.39 -9.78
N ALA A 31 -7.47 10.81 -10.38
CA ALA A 31 -7.47 11.57 -11.63
C ALA A 31 -8.00 10.75 -12.80
N VAL A 32 -7.54 9.50 -12.95
CA VAL A 32 -8.02 8.58 -14.00
C VAL A 32 -9.52 8.27 -13.85
N LYS A 33 -9.99 8.08 -12.60
CA LYS A 33 -11.43 7.90 -12.32
C LYS A 33 -12.26 9.11 -12.74
N ARG A 34 -11.75 10.33 -12.53
CA ARG A 34 -12.43 11.57 -12.93
C ARG A 34 -12.41 11.79 -14.45
N SER A 35 -11.37 11.35 -15.15
CA SER A 35 -11.27 11.50 -16.60
C SER A 35 -12.10 10.47 -17.39
N GLY A 36 -12.52 9.37 -16.75
CA GLY A 36 -13.26 8.29 -17.42
C GLY A 36 -12.39 7.43 -18.34
N ALA A 37 -11.06 7.54 -18.23
CA ALA A 37 -10.13 6.75 -19.04
C ALA A 37 -10.05 5.29 -18.57
N VAL A 38 -11.06 4.49 -18.93
CA VAL A 38 -11.22 3.10 -18.47
C VAL A 38 -9.97 2.25 -18.75
N GLY A 39 -9.32 2.44 -19.89
CA GLY A 39 -8.09 1.71 -20.25
C GLY A 39 -6.89 1.98 -19.33
N ALA A 40 -6.89 3.10 -18.59
CA ALA A 40 -5.84 3.44 -17.63
C ALA A 40 -6.20 3.09 -16.18
N LEU A 41 -7.46 2.75 -15.89
CA LEU A 41 -7.93 2.47 -14.52
C LEU A 41 -7.23 1.27 -13.91
N ASP A 42 -7.17 0.17 -14.66
CA ASP A 42 -6.55 -1.07 -14.19
C ASP A 42 -5.06 -0.89 -13.89
N ARG A 43 -4.38 -0.09 -14.71
CA ARG A 43 -2.97 0.25 -14.51
C ARG A 43 -2.78 1.07 -13.23
N ALA A 44 -3.50 2.18 -13.09
CA ALA A 44 -3.40 3.03 -11.90
C ALA A 44 -3.80 2.27 -10.61
N GLN A 45 -4.75 1.34 -10.70
CA GLN A 45 -5.14 0.50 -9.57
C GLN A 45 -4.03 -0.49 -9.16
N ARG A 46 -3.31 -1.06 -10.13
CA ARG A 46 -2.13 -1.91 -9.89
C ARG A 46 -0.96 -1.14 -9.33
N GLU A 47 -0.68 0.05 -9.86
CA GLU A 47 0.38 0.95 -9.36
C GLU A 47 0.11 1.31 -7.89
N LEU A 48 -1.14 1.65 -7.55
CA LEU A 48 -1.52 1.90 -6.16
C LEU A 48 -1.37 0.65 -5.26
N GLN A 49 -1.78 -0.53 -5.73
CA GLN A 49 -1.58 -1.76 -4.96
C GLN A 49 -0.09 -2.03 -4.73
N SER A 50 0.75 -1.83 -5.74
CA SER A 50 2.20 -2.03 -5.66
C SER A 50 2.85 -1.07 -4.65
N ALA A 51 2.46 0.22 -4.66
CA ALA A 51 2.94 1.19 -3.70
C ALA A 51 2.52 0.83 -2.26
N VAL A 52 1.27 0.38 -2.07
CA VAL A 52 0.79 -0.08 -0.77
C VAL A 52 1.55 -1.31 -0.29
N ASP A 53 1.80 -2.29 -1.17
CA ASP A 53 2.56 -3.49 -0.84
C ASP A 53 4.01 -3.14 -0.42
N ALA A 54 4.69 -2.27 -1.17
CA ALA A 54 6.02 -1.79 -0.84
C ALA A 54 6.05 -1.07 0.53
N ALA A 55 5.11 -0.16 0.77
CA ALA A 55 5.00 0.51 2.07
C ALA A 55 4.73 -0.49 3.21
N ARG A 56 3.92 -1.53 2.97
CA ARG A 56 3.64 -2.59 3.96
C ARG A 56 4.85 -3.46 4.26
N GLU A 57 5.65 -3.80 3.25
CA GLU A 57 6.91 -4.55 3.39
C GLU A 57 7.94 -3.74 4.20
N LEU A 58 7.91 -2.41 4.07
CA LEU A 58 8.67 -1.45 4.88
C LEU A 58 7.99 -1.13 6.23
N GLY A 59 7.01 -1.91 6.68
CA GLY A 59 6.43 -1.77 8.01
C GLY A 59 5.38 -0.67 8.19
N ALA A 60 5.01 0.07 7.14
CA ALA A 60 3.99 1.12 7.24
C ALA A 60 2.66 0.56 7.73
N GLY A 61 2.05 1.18 8.73
CA GLY A 61 0.78 0.75 9.29
C GLY A 61 -0.42 1.06 8.39
N TRP A 62 -1.48 0.24 8.47
CA TRP A 62 -2.74 0.51 7.76
C TRP A 62 -3.38 1.87 8.10
N GLY A 63 -3.09 2.42 9.28
CA GLY A 63 -3.52 3.77 9.66
C GLY A 63 -2.83 4.86 8.83
N GLN A 64 -1.51 4.75 8.63
CA GLN A 64 -0.73 5.67 7.81
C GLN A 64 -1.19 5.61 6.34
N ILE A 65 -1.35 4.39 5.81
CA ILE A 65 -1.86 4.15 4.45
C ILE A 65 -3.26 4.75 4.27
N GLY A 66 -4.16 4.52 5.23
CA GLY A 66 -5.50 5.13 5.21
C GLY A 66 -5.44 6.65 5.17
N ALA A 67 -4.62 7.26 6.02
CA ALA A 67 -4.45 8.71 6.07
C ALA A 67 -3.93 9.28 4.75
N ALA A 68 -2.91 8.66 4.14
CA ALA A 68 -2.36 9.08 2.84
C ALA A 68 -3.39 9.01 1.70
N LEU A 69 -4.33 8.05 1.78
CA LEU A 69 -5.38 7.86 0.79
C LEU A 69 -6.69 8.61 1.12
N GLY A 70 -6.77 9.30 2.25
CA GLY A 70 -7.99 9.97 2.71
C GLY A 70 -9.13 9.01 3.06
N ILE A 71 -8.83 7.79 3.51
CA ILE A 71 -9.83 6.77 3.89
C ILE A 71 -9.57 6.22 5.30
N ALA A 72 -10.61 5.67 5.92
CA ALA A 72 -10.47 5.00 7.21
C ALA A 72 -9.51 3.79 7.13
N ARG A 73 -8.77 3.53 8.23
CA ARG A 73 -7.87 2.36 8.37
C ARG A 73 -8.53 1.05 7.96
N GLY A 74 -9.76 0.81 8.42
CA GLY A 74 -10.51 -0.42 8.11
C GLY A 74 -10.76 -0.58 6.62
N ASN A 75 -11.06 0.52 5.91
CA ASN A 75 -11.24 0.53 4.46
C ASN A 75 -9.92 0.25 3.73
N ALA A 76 -8.81 0.82 4.20
CA ALA A 76 -7.49 0.52 3.64
C ALA A 76 -7.15 -0.98 3.80
N TYR A 77 -7.30 -1.53 5.00
CA TYR A 77 -7.08 -2.95 5.25
C TYR A 77 -7.96 -3.84 4.38
N GLN A 78 -9.27 -3.59 4.32
CA GLN A 78 -10.18 -4.43 3.53
C GLN A 78 -9.86 -4.43 2.04
N ARG A 79 -9.45 -3.28 1.49
CA ARG A 79 -9.20 -3.11 0.05
C ARG A 79 -7.86 -3.69 -0.39
N PHE A 80 -6.81 -3.49 0.40
CA PHE A 80 -5.43 -3.77 -0.02
C PHE A 80 -4.80 -4.97 0.66
N ARG A 81 -5.45 -5.57 1.67
CA ARG A 81 -4.95 -6.84 2.23
C ARG A 81 -4.88 -7.89 1.14
N LYS A 82 -3.75 -8.59 1.06
CA LYS A 82 -3.64 -9.81 0.26
C LYS A 82 -4.69 -10.80 0.78
N LYS A 83 -5.69 -11.15 -0.04
CA LYS A 83 -6.60 -12.26 0.27
C LYS A 83 -5.77 -13.54 0.20
N SER A 84 -5.31 -14.03 1.34
CA SER A 84 -4.81 -15.40 1.46
C SER A 84 -6.00 -16.34 1.29
N PHE A 85 -6.43 -16.59 0.05
CA PHE A 85 -7.40 -17.64 -0.24
C PHE A 85 -6.64 -18.97 -0.34
N GLY A 86 -6.46 -19.61 0.81
CA GLY A 86 -5.99 -20.98 0.90
C GLY A 86 -7.10 -21.83 1.50
N TRP A 87 -7.85 -22.53 0.66
CA TRP A 87 -8.57 -23.74 1.08
C TRP A 87 -8.18 -24.88 0.15
N PRO A 88 -7.59 -25.97 0.66
CA PRO A 88 -7.35 -27.16 -0.14
C PRO A 88 -8.70 -27.83 -0.45
N ALA A 89 -8.94 -28.12 -1.73
CA ALA A 89 -10.02 -29.01 -2.13
C ALA A 89 -9.87 -30.33 -1.34
N ARG A 90 -10.93 -30.70 -0.59
CA ARG A 90 -11.06 -32.02 0.03
C ARG A 90 -11.80 -32.93 -0.93
#